data_AF-A0AAJ3YJI2-F1
#
_entry.id   AF-A0AAJ3YJI2-F1
#
_cell.length_a   1.000
_cell.length_b   1.000
_cell.length_c   1.000
_cell.angle_alpha   90.00
_cell.angle_beta   90.00
_cell.angle_gamma   90.00
#
_symmetry.space_group_name_H-M   'P 1'
#
loop_
_entity.id
_entity.type
_entity.pdbx_description
1 polymer ?
#
loop_
_entity_poly.entity_id
_entity_poly.type
_entity_poly.pdbx_seq_one_letter_code
_entity_poly.pdbx_strand_id
1 'polypeptide(L)'
;MLRVIGKHGENVFLTDKEIAVIGFYMTGMKLQQIACRTGMDVLKIRYHKRRVMRKLGVKNNKELILWFIANRPSFSLEERDG
;
A
#
# COMPACT_ATOMS: atom_id res chain seq x y z
N MET A 1 3.65 8.55 -10.47
CA MET A 1 2.41 7.75 -10.63
C MET A 1 2.81 6.32 -10.99
N LEU A 2 2.22 5.30 -10.36
CA LEU A 2 2.53 3.89 -10.56
C LEU A 2 1.27 3.11 -11.00
N ARG A 3 1.42 2.25 -12.01
CA ARG A 3 0.39 1.28 -12.40
C ARG A 3 0.55 0.00 -11.58
N VAL A 4 -0.55 -0.50 -11.02
CA VAL A 4 -0.65 -1.77 -10.30
C VAL A 4 -1.89 -2.53 -10.75
N ILE A 5 -1.98 -3.82 -10.43
CA ILE A 5 -3.17 -4.63 -10.70
C ILE A 5 -4.04 -4.67 -9.44
N GLY A 6 -5.31 -4.32 -9.58
CA GLY A 6 -6.31 -4.38 -8.52
C GLY A 6 -6.73 -5.81 -8.19
N LYS A 7 -7.57 -5.98 -7.17
CA LYS A 7 -8.01 -7.30 -6.69
C LYS A 7 -8.69 -8.14 -7.76
N HIS A 8 -9.35 -7.51 -8.74
CA HIS A 8 -10.11 -8.19 -9.79
C HIS A 8 -9.40 -8.18 -11.15
N GLY A 9 -8.10 -7.89 -11.19
CA GLY A 9 -7.31 -7.86 -12.43
C GLY A 9 -7.34 -6.53 -13.18
N GLU A 10 -8.00 -5.51 -12.63
CA GLU A 10 -8.12 -4.20 -13.24
C GLU A 10 -6.84 -3.36 -13.12
N ASN A 11 -6.57 -2.51 -14.11
CA ASN A 11 -5.45 -1.59 -14.06
C ASN A 11 -5.76 -0.41 -13.14
N VAL A 12 -4.95 -0.24 -12.09
CA VAL A 12 -5.09 0.82 -11.10
C VAL A 12 -3.88 1.74 -11.15
N PHE A 13 -4.12 3.05 -11.16
CA PHE A 13 -3.06 4.06 -11.11
C PHE A 13 -3.02 4.73 -9.73
N LEU A 14 -1.88 4.60 -9.06
CA LEU A 14 -1.60 5.22 -7.78
C LEU A 14 -0.73 6.46 -7.96
N THR A 15 -1.12 7.55 -7.30
CA THR A 15 -0.32 8.78 -7.20
C THR A 15 0.87 8.60 -6.26
N ASP A 16 1.87 9.47 -6.32
CA ASP A 16 3.07 9.35 -5.48
C ASP A 16 2.76 9.44 -3.98
N LYS A 17 1.76 10.26 -3.60
CA LYS A 17 1.25 10.33 -2.22
C LYS A 17 0.58 9.04 -1.78
N GLU A 18 -0.20 8.42 -2.66
CA GLU A 18 -0.85 7.13 -2.38
C GLU A 18 0.18 6.01 -2.23
N ILE A 19 1.21 5.99 -3.09
CA ILE A 19 2.33 5.04 -3.02
C ILE A 19 3.09 5.22 -1.70
N ALA A 20 3.48 6.45 -1.34
CA ALA A 20 4.21 6.73 -0.11
C ALA A 20 3.42 6.30 1.14
N VAL A 21 2.13 6.65 1.21
CA VAL A 21 1.26 6.28 2.33
C VAL A 21 1.15 4.78 2.49
N ILE A 22 0.88 4.06 1.38
CA ILE A 22 0.71 2.60 1.43
C ILE A 22 2.04 1.91 1.70
N GLY A 23 3.14 2.37 1.09
CA GLY A 23 4.48 1.86 1.34
C GLY A 23 4.84 1.88 2.82
N PHE A 24 4.75 3.04 3.48
CA PHE A 24 5.02 3.15 4.92
C PHE A 24 4.01 2.40 5.78
N TYR A 25 2.74 2.35 5.38
CA TYR A 25 1.74 1.58 6.10
C TYR A 25 2.08 0.08 6.09
N MET A 26 2.60 -0.44 4.97
CA MET A 26 2.99 -1.85 4.83
C MET A 26 4.24 -2.24 5.61
N THR A 27 5.07 -1.27 6.03
CA THR A 27 6.16 -1.53 6.97
C THR A 27 5.70 -1.57 8.44
N GLY A 28 4.39 -1.51 8.70
CA GLY A 28 3.82 -1.54 10.05
C GLY A 28 3.78 -0.19 10.77
N MET A 29 4.09 0.93 10.09
CA MET A 29 4.06 2.25 10.74
C MET A 29 2.63 2.67 11.11
N LYS A 30 2.48 3.28 12.29
CA LYS A 30 1.24 3.94 12.71
C LYS A 30 1.01 5.21 11.90
N LEU A 31 -0.24 5.63 11.74
CA LEU A 31 -0.59 6.80 10.91
C LEU A 31 0.11 8.09 11.37
N GLN A 32 0.34 8.26 12.67
CA GLN A 32 1.08 9.39 13.23
C GLN A 32 2.55 9.39 12.81
N GLN A 33 3.18 8.21 12.73
CA GLN A 33 4.57 8.08 12.26
C GLN A 33 4.67 8.38 10.77
N ILE A 34 3.67 7.95 9.98
CA ILE A 34 3.58 8.29 8.55
C ILE A 34 3.39 9.81 8.38
N ALA A 35 2.55 10.44 9.21
CA ALA A 35 2.36 11.89 9.21
C ALA A 35 3.67 12.64 9.41
N CYS A 36 4.42 12.24 10.45
CA CYS A 36 5.74 12.80 10.73
C CYS A 36 6.72 12.61 9.55
N ARG A 37 6.79 11.41 8.95
CA ARG A 37 7.72 11.14 7.83
C ARG A 37 7.36 11.85 6.53
N THR A 38 6.07 12.04 6.26
CA THR A 38 5.60 12.57 4.98
C THR A 38 5.28 14.07 5.05
N GLY A 39 5.28 14.67 6.24
CA GLY A 39 4.80 16.04 6.45
C GLY A 39 3.30 16.21 6.18
N MET A 40 2.53 15.12 6.10
CA MET A 40 1.09 15.16 5.82
C MET A 40 0.26 15.04 7.09
N ASP A 41 -0.90 15.69 7.08
CA ASP A 41 -1.89 15.52 8.13
C ASP A 41 -2.44 14.07 8.18
N VAL A 42 -2.74 13.60 9.39
CA VAL A 42 -3.23 12.23 9.64
C VAL A 42 -4.56 11.96 8.92
N LEU A 43 -5.45 12.95 8.79
CA LEU A 43 -6.71 12.82 8.05
C LEU A 43 -6.44 12.66 6.55
N LYS A 44 -5.46 13.38 6.00
CA LYS A 44 -5.03 13.20 4.60
C LYS A 44 -4.46 11.80 4.36
N ILE A 45 -3.67 11.28 5.29
CA ILE A 45 -3.16 9.90 5.21
C ILE A 45 -4.30 8.88 5.24
N ARG A 46 -5.25 9.04 6.17
CA ARG A 46 -6.45 8.19 6.25
C ARG A 46 -7.27 8.26 4.96
N TYR A 47 -7.42 9.44 4.38
CA TYR A 47 -8.07 9.65 3.09
C TYR A 47 -7.34 8.91 1.96
N HIS A 48 -6.03 9.10 1.83
CA HIS A 48 -5.23 8.42 0.80
C HIS A 48 -5.32 6.91 0.93
N LYS A 49 -5.17 6.36 2.14
CA LYS A 49 -5.31 4.92 2.39
C LYS A 49 -6.69 4.40 1.95
N ARG A 50 -7.78 5.05 2.35
CA ARG A 50 -9.14 4.66 1.93
C ARG A 50 -9.33 4.76 0.42
N ARG A 51 -8.78 5.81 -0.20
CA ARG A 51 -8.85 6.01 -1.65
C ARG A 51 -8.12 4.89 -2.39
N VAL A 52 -6.94 4.47 -1.92
CA VAL A 52 -6.22 3.32 -2.49
C VAL A 52 -7.03 2.04 -2.31
N MET A 53 -7.60 1.78 -1.13
CA MET A 53 -8.44 0.61 -0.92
C MET A 53 -9.61 0.53 -1.91
N ARG A 54 -10.30 1.66 -2.13
CA ARG A 54 -11.37 1.76 -3.12
C ARG A 54 -10.87 1.51 -4.54
N LYS A 55 -9.72 2.07 -4.91
CA LYS A 55 -9.12 1.87 -6.24
C LYS A 55 -8.75 0.40 -6.49
N LEU A 56 -8.25 -0.29 -5.46
CA LEU A 56 -7.81 -1.68 -5.54
C LEU A 56 -8.95 -2.70 -5.36
N GLY A 57 -10.18 -2.27 -5.08
CA GLY A 57 -11.31 -3.17 -4.80
C GLY A 57 -11.21 -3.93 -3.46
N VAL A 58 -10.36 -3.50 -2.53
CA VAL A 58 -10.19 -4.16 -1.22
C VAL A 58 -11.04 -3.50 -0.15
N LYS A 59 -11.65 -4.30 0.73
CA LYS A 59 -12.68 -3.81 1.68
C LYS A 59 -12.15 -3.41 3.05
N ASN A 60 -11.00 -3.94 3.46
CA ASN A 60 -10.46 -3.75 4.80
C ASN A 60 -8.92 -3.82 4.80
N ASN A 61 -8.31 -3.53 5.95
CA ASN A 61 -6.85 -3.54 6.08
C ASN A 61 -6.24 -4.92 5.82
N LYS A 62 -6.93 -6.01 6.18
CA LYS A 62 -6.46 -7.37 5.96
C LYS A 62 -6.34 -7.66 4.46
N GLU A 63 -7.40 -7.36 3.70
CA GLU A 63 -7.39 -7.51 2.24
C GLU A 63 -6.32 -6.63 1.58
N LEU A 64 -6.12 -5.41 2.07
CA LEU A 64 -5.08 -4.52 1.55
C LEU A 64 -3.66 -5.09 1.79
N ILE A 65 -3.41 -5.69 2.96
CA ILE A 65 -2.12 -6.34 3.27
C ILE A 65 -1.92 -7.59 2.39
N LEU A 66 -2.95 -8.44 2.27
CA LEU A 66 -2.88 -9.64 1.42
C LEU A 66 -2.64 -9.28 -0.05
N TRP A 67 -3.33 -8.25 -0.55
CA TRP A 67 -3.09 -7.71 -1.89
C TRP A 67 -1.65 -7.26 -2.07
N PHE A 68 -1.09 -6.52 -1.11
CA PHE A 68 0.28 -6.01 -1.19
C PHE A 68 1.32 -7.14 -1.22
N ILE A 69 1.12 -8.19 -0.41
CA ILE A 69 2.00 -9.36 -0.39
C ILE A 69 1.92 -10.11 -1.72
N ALA A 70 0.71 -10.37 -2.23
CA ALA A 70 0.50 -11.09 -3.48
C ALA A 70 1.01 -10.34 -4.73
N ASN A 71 1.05 -9.00 -4.68
CA ASN A 71 1.49 -8.15 -5.78
C ASN A 71 2.92 -7.62 -5.61
N ARG A 72 3.64 -8.06 -4.58
CA ARG A 72 5.06 -7.75 -4.47
C ARG A 72 5.78 -8.60 -5.53
N PRO A 73 6.62 -8.02 -6.40
CA PRO A 73 7.55 -8.83 -7.17
C PRO A 73 8.30 -9.69 -6.16
N SER A 74 8.22 -10.99 -6.37
CA SER A 74 8.57 -12.05 -5.43
C SER A 74 9.74 -11.63 -4.55
N PHE A 75 9.56 -11.72 -3.23
CA PHE A 75 10.69 -12.11 -2.40
C PHE A 75 11.03 -13.53 -2.87
N SER A 76 11.83 -13.65 -3.92
CA SER A 76 12.60 -14.86 -4.17
C SER A 76 13.48 -15.02 -2.95
N LEU A 77 13.06 -15.86 -2.02
CA LEU A 77 13.99 -16.55 -1.14
C LEU A 77 14.72 -17.59 -1.98
N GLU A 78 15.48 -17.13 -2.98
CA GLU A 78 16.65 -17.86 -3.42
C GLU A 78 17.77 -17.43 -2.46
N GLU A 79 18.47 -18.42 -1.92
CA GLU A 79 19.60 -18.29 -0.98
C GLU A 79 19.26 -17.98 0.49
N ARG A 80 18.73 -18.99 1.19
CA ARG A 80 19.41 -19.51 2.38
C ARG A 80 19.27 -21.03 2.41
N ASP A 81 19.92 -21.68 1.45
CA ASP A 81 20.43 -23.03 1.70
C ASP A 81 21.49 -22.90 2.79
N GLY A 82 21.20 -23.49 3.94
CA GLY A 82 22.17 -23.76 5.02
C GLY A 82 22.41 -25.24 5.10
#